data_AF-A0A1F6ZS19-F1
#
_entry.id   AF-A0A1F6ZS19-F1
#
_cell.length_a   1.000
_cell.length_b   1.000
_cell.length_c   1.000
_cell.angle_alpha   90.00
_cell.angle_beta   90.00
_cell.angle_gamma   90.00
#
_symmetry.space_group_name_H-M   'P 1'
#
loop_
_entity.id
_entity.type
_entity.pdbx_description
1 polymer ?
#
loop_
_entity_poly.entity_id
_entity_poly.type
_entity_poly.pdbx_seq_one_letter_code
_entity_poly.pdbx_strand_id
1 'polypeptide(L)'
;MVNSIFSIPLFKEFILPFLLVFTLIFAILDRSKMLGEEKRQINAIISLVIALIFLAFDFARNIVVNLMPYLVVFIVILFVFMLIFGFITAKKEGDVLNKGLKIALGTIFGVAVLVAVLFISGGWDWIYSSLQGGGYMDTVILNLFILAIIGGAIAVVLASGKKEGK
;
A
#
# COMPACT_ATOMS: atom_id res chain seq x y z
N MET A 1 20.12 17.10 26.90
CA MET A 1 19.70 16.26 25.75
C MET A 1 19.10 17.17 24.70
N VAL A 2 19.66 17.21 23.49
CA VAL A 2 19.13 18.05 22.40
C VAL A 2 17.97 17.29 21.75
N ASN A 3 16.77 17.87 21.79
CA ASN A 3 15.63 17.31 21.07
C ASN A 3 15.84 17.55 19.57
N SER A 4 15.88 16.47 18.79
CA SER A 4 15.86 16.57 17.33
C SER A 4 14.61 17.33 16.88
N ILE A 5 14.70 18.12 15.81
CA ILE A 5 13.56 18.85 15.25
C ILE A 5 12.41 17.91 14.88
N PHE A 6 12.74 16.68 14.49
CA PHE A 6 11.79 15.62 14.17
C PHE A 6 11.08 15.06 15.40
N SER A 7 11.57 15.31 16.61
CA SER A 7 10.96 14.82 17.85
C SER A 7 10.04 15.85 18.51
N ILE A 8 9.98 17.08 17.98
CA ILE A 8 9.14 18.14 18.52
C ILE A 8 7.66 17.85 18.16
N PRO A 9 6.72 17.90 19.11
CA PRO A 9 5.29 17.66 18.85
C PRO A 9 4.73 18.54 17.75
N LEU A 10 5.10 19.83 17.73
CA LEU A 10 4.72 20.76 16.67
C LEU A 10 5.05 20.23 15.26
N PHE A 11 6.24 19.65 15.10
CA PHE A 11 6.68 19.15 13.80
C PHE A 11 5.93 17.88 13.39
N LYS A 12 5.84 16.92 14.31
CA LYS A 12 5.21 15.61 14.06
C LYS A 12 3.70 15.69 13.90
N GLU A 13 3.03 16.44 14.75
CA GLU A 13 1.58 16.44 14.87
C GLU A 13 0.93 17.51 14.00
N PHE A 14 1.65 18.57 13.60
CA PHE A 14 1.07 19.66 12.81
C PHE A 14 1.77 19.83 11.47
N ILE A 15 3.09 20.01 11.44
CA ILE A 15 3.79 20.35 10.19
C ILE A 15 3.75 19.18 9.19
N LEU A 16 4.06 17.96 9.63
CA LEU A 16 4.02 16.78 8.76
C LEU A 16 2.62 16.50 8.17
N PRO A 17 1.53 16.39 8.95
CA PRO A 17 0.22 16.15 8.38
C PRO A 17 -0.29 17.33 7.55
N PHE A 18 0.06 18.57 7.90
CA PHE A 18 -0.23 19.73 7.06
C PHE A 18 0.40 19.61 5.67
N LEU A 19 1.71 19.36 5.61
CA LEU A 19 2.43 19.22 4.35
C LEU A 19 1.85 18.08 3.51
N LEU A 20 1.50 16.96 4.15
CA LEU A 20 0.89 15.82 3.48
C LEU A 20 -0.47 16.18 2.88
N VAL A 21 -1.38 16.74 3.68
CA VAL A 21 -2.73 17.10 3.23
C VAL A 21 -2.66 18.20 2.16
N PHE A 22 -1.86 19.24 2.39
CA PHE A 22 -1.63 20.30 1.41
C PHE A 22 -1.17 19.74 0.06
N THR A 23 -0.12 18.92 0.07
CA THR A 23 0.46 18.36 -1.14
C THR A 23 -0.50 17.41 -1.85
N LEU A 24 -1.23 16.59 -1.09
CA LEU A 24 -2.18 15.63 -1.65
C LEU A 24 -3.37 16.34 -2.31
N ILE A 25 -3.99 17.30 -1.62
CA ILE A 25 -5.09 18.08 -2.18
C ILE A 25 -4.62 18.89 -3.39
N PHE A 26 -3.42 19.48 -3.33
CA PHE A 26 -2.84 20.20 -4.46
C PHE A 26 -2.65 19.29 -5.66
N ALA A 27 -2.03 18.13 -5.46
CA ALA A 27 -1.80 17.15 -6.51
C ALA A 27 -3.10 16.64 -7.12
N ILE A 28 -4.13 16.42 -6.30
CA ILE A 28 -5.47 16.01 -6.77
C ILE A 28 -6.08 17.10 -7.65
N LEU A 29 -6.11 18.36 -7.19
CA LEU A 29 -6.67 19.48 -7.95
C LEU A 29 -5.91 19.77 -9.24
N ASP A 30 -4.58 19.65 -9.22
CA ASP A 30 -3.70 19.89 -10.38
C ASP A 30 -3.84 18.77 -11.42
N ARG A 31 -3.93 17.51 -10.98
CA ARG A 31 -4.13 16.36 -11.89
C ARG A 31 -5.55 16.25 -12.44
N SER A 32 -6.56 16.63 -11.65
CA SER A 32 -7.96 16.54 -12.06
C SER A 32 -8.40 17.67 -12.98
N LYS A 33 -7.66 18.79 -13.03
CA LYS A 33 -7.99 19.99 -13.79
C LYS A 33 -9.41 20.51 -13.52
N MET A 34 -9.95 20.29 -12.31
CA MET A 34 -11.34 20.62 -11.96
C MET A 34 -11.70 22.11 -12.08
N LEU A 35 -10.72 23.00 -11.90
CA LEU A 35 -10.91 24.46 -11.98
C LEU A 35 -10.46 25.06 -13.33
N GLY A 36 -10.21 24.20 -14.32
CA GLY A 36 -9.66 24.57 -15.61
C GLY A 36 -8.15 24.42 -15.69
N GLU A 37 -7.62 24.58 -16.90
CA GLU A 37 -6.19 24.48 -17.16
C GLU A 37 -5.42 25.67 -16.58
N GLU A 38 -4.16 25.43 -16.20
CA GLU A 38 -3.21 26.46 -15.74
C GLU A 38 -3.60 27.21 -14.46
N LYS A 39 -4.58 26.74 -13.68
CA LYS A 39 -5.00 27.35 -12.40
C LYS A 39 -4.16 26.91 -11.19
N ARG A 40 -2.85 26.72 -11.37
CA ARG A 40 -1.95 26.20 -10.31
C ARG A 40 -1.92 27.08 -9.05
N GLN A 41 -1.92 28.41 -9.20
CA GLN A 41 -1.93 29.32 -8.05
C GLN A 41 -3.22 29.19 -7.22
N ILE A 42 -4.37 29.08 -7.89
CA ILE A 42 -5.66 28.92 -7.24
C ILE A 42 -5.73 27.57 -6.53
N ASN A 43 -5.28 26.50 -7.19
CA ASN A 43 -5.17 25.17 -6.59
C ASN A 43 -4.33 25.21 -5.31
N ALA A 44 -3.16 25.87 -5.33
CA ALA A 44 -2.29 26.00 -4.16
C ALA A 44 -2.99 26.73 -3.00
N ILE A 45 -3.67 27.86 -3.27
CA ILE A 45 -4.40 28.60 -2.24
C ILE A 45 -5.52 27.75 -1.64
N ILE A 46 -6.29 27.04 -2.47
CA ILE A 46 -7.37 26.17 -1.99
C ILE A 46 -6.81 25.03 -1.14
N SER A 47 -5.75 24.37 -1.59
CA SER A 47 -5.10 23.30 -0.83
C SER A 47 -4.54 23.78 0.49
N LEU A 48 -3.99 25.01 0.53
CA LEU A 48 -3.49 25.64 1.75
C LEU A 48 -4.64 25.86 2.76
N VAL A 49 -5.74 26.47 2.30
CA VAL A 49 -6.91 26.70 3.15
C VAL A 49 -7.47 25.38 3.68
N ILE A 50 -7.62 24.36 2.82
CA ILE A 50 -8.10 23.03 3.24
C ILE A 50 -7.17 22.39 4.26
N ALA A 51 -5.85 22.44 4.06
CA ALA A 51 -4.88 21.87 4.99
C ALA A 51 -4.88 22.59 6.35
N LEU A 52 -5.05 23.92 6.37
CA LEU A 52 -5.18 24.70 7.61
C LEU A 52 -6.49 24.38 8.35
N ILE A 53 -7.61 24.30 7.64
CA ILE A 53 -8.90 23.88 8.23
C ILE A 53 -8.75 22.47 8.81
N PHE A 54 -8.13 21.55 8.06
CA PHE A 54 -7.89 20.18 8.50
C PHE A 54 -7.10 20.12 9.82
N LEU A 55 -6.04 20.94 9.96
CA LEU A 55 -5.25 21.00 11.20
C LEU A 55 -6.04 21.50 12.41
N ALA A 56 -7.03 22.36 12.20
CA ALA A 56 -7.86 22.91 13.26
C ALA A 56 -8.76 21.84 13.92
N PHE A 57 -9.01 20.71 13.24
CA PHE A 57 -9.80 19.61 13.78
C PHE A 57 -8.92 18.48 14.30
N ASP A 58 -8.83 18.35 15.63
CA ASP A 58 -8.01 17.33 16.30
C ASP A 58 -8.31 15.90 15.82
N PHE A 59 -9.59 15.55 15.68
CA PHE A 59 -10.00 14.22 15.25
C PHE A 59 -9.48 13.89 13.84
N ALA A 60 -9.67 14.78 12.88
CA ALA A 60 -9.22 14.60 11.51
C ALA A 60 -7.69 14.51 11.43
N ARG A 61 -7.00 15.43 12.12
CA ARG A 61 -5.53 15.44 12.25
C ARG A 61 -5.00 14.12 12.79
N ASN A 62 -5.56 13.63 13.89
CA ASN A 62 -5.12 12.40 14.54
C ASN A 62 -5.27 11.18 13.63
N ILE A 63 -6.31 11.11 12.81
CA ILE A 63 -6.46 10.04 11.81
C ILE A 63 -5.28 10.06 10.85
N VAL A 64 -4.93 11.21 10.27
CA VAL A 64 -3.80 11.30 9.33
C VAL A 64 -2.47 11.00 10.03
N VAL A 65 -2.25 11.51 11.24
CA VAL A 65 -1.04 11.23 12.02
C VAL A 65 -0.86 9.74 12.25
N ASN A 66 -1.93 9.03 12.61
CA ASN A 66 -1.89 7.59 12.80
C ASN A 66 -1.75 6.83 11.48
N LEU A 67 -2.28 7.36 10.37
CA LEU A 67 -2.22 6.72 9.05
C LEU A 67 -0.86 6.90 8.36
N MET A 68 -0.14 7.99 8.65
CA MET A 68 1.14 8.35 8.02
C MET A 68 2.17 7.21 7.99
N PRO A 69 2.49 6.53 9.11
CA PRO A 69 3.46 5.44 9.10
C PRO A 69 3.07 4.30 8.14
N TYR A 70 1.78 3.94 8.12
CA TYR A 70 1.27 2.88 7.27
C TYR A 70 1.32 3.27 5.79
N LEU A 71 0.99 4.52 5.44
CA LEU A 71 1.09 5.02 4.07
C LEU A 71 2.52 4.98 3.55
N VAL A 72 3.48 5.44 4.35
CA VAL A 72 4.89 5.45 3.95
C VAL A 72 5.40 4.03 3.72
N VAL A 73 5.12 3.11 4.64
CA VAL A 73 5.48 1.69 4.49
C VAL A 73 4.83 1.11 3.24
N PHE A 74 3.54 1.36 3.03
CA PHE A 74 2.80 0.85 1.87
C PHE A 74 3.36 1.37 0.55
N ILE A 75 3.68 2.66 0.46
CA ILE A 75 4.30 3.27 -0.73
C ILE A 75 5.67 2.64 -1.01
N VAL A 76 6.51 2.45 0.01
CA VAL A 76 7.82 1.80 -0.15
C VAL A 76 7.66 0.37 -0.65
N ILE A 77 6.71 -0.38 -0.10
CA ILE A 77 6.42 -1.74 -0.54
C ILE A 77 5.94 -1.77 -1.99
N LEU A 78 4.99 -0.89 -2.37
CA LEU A 78 4.53 -0.78 -3.74
C LEU A 78 5.66 -0.38 -4.70
N PHE A 79 6.54 0.53 -4.27
CA PHE A 79 7.68 0.94 -5.06
C PHE A 79 8.65 -0.22 -5.30
N VAL A 80 9.01 -0.98 -4.26
CA VAL A 80 9.84 -2.19 -4.38
C VAL A 80 9.17 -3.24 -5.27
N PHE A 81 7.86 -3.45 -5.10
CA PHE A 81 7.08 -4.34 -5.96
C PHE A 81 7.13 -3.90 -7.42
N MET A 82 6.89 -2.62 -7.72
CA MET A 82 6.95 -2.08 -9.08
C MET A 82 8.34 -2.19 -9.69
N LEU A 83 9.41 -2.03 -8.90
CA LEU A 83 10.78 -2.23 -9.36
C LEU A 83 11.05 -3.69 -9.75
N ILE A 84 10.70 -4.63 -8.86
CA ILE A 84 10.89 -6.07 -9.12
C ILE A 84 10.02 -6.53 -10.28
N PHE A 85 8.74 -6.12 -10.31
CA PHE A 85 7.82 -6.45 -11.39
C PHE A 85 8.27 -5.84 -12.71
N GLY A 86 8.71 -4.58 -12.71
CA GLY A 86 9.29 -3.91 -13.86
C GLY A 86 10.54 -4.63 -14.37
N PHE A 87 11.40 -5.13 -13.48
CA PHE A 87 12.57 -5.93 -13.84
C PHE A 87 12.20 -7.28 -14.46
N ILE A 88 11.25 -8.02 -13.89
CA ILE A 88 10.78 -9.33 -14.39
C ILE A 88 10.06 -9.18 -15.74
N THR A 89 9.35 -8.06 -15.94
CA THR A 89 8.54 -7.81 -17.15
C THR A 89 9.25 -6.97 -18.20
N ALA A 90 10.47 -6.47 -17.91
CA ALA A 90 11.27 -5.70 -18.85
C ALA A 90 11.53 -6.53 -20.11
N LYS A 91 10.85 -6.18 -21.19
CA LYS A 91 11.09 -6.72 -22.53
C LYS A 91 12.29 -6.00 -23.13
N LYS A 92 13.49 -6.54 -22.93
CA LYS A 92 14.63 -6.28 -23.82
C LYS A 92 15.15 -7.60 -24.37
N GLU A 93 15.71 -7.50 -25.57
CA GLU A 93 16.20 -8.48 -26.58
C GLU A 93 16.83 -9.81 -26.13
N GLY A 94 16.92 -10.11 -24.84
CA GLY A 94 17.22 -11.43 -24.29
C GLY A 94 16.12 -11.86 -23.32
N ASP A 95 14.91 -12.13 -23.82
CA ASP A 95 13.82 -12.65 -23.00
C ASP A 95 14.12 -14.10 -22.58
N VAL A 96 14.92 -14.27 -21.53
CA VAL A 96 15.33 -15.57 -20.98
C VAL A 96 14.26 -16.23 -20.10
N LEU A 97 13.19 -15.50 -19.74
CA LEU A 97 12.17 -15.99 -18.81
C LEU A 97 10.89 -16.36 -19.55
N ASN A 98 10.55 -17.64 -19.51
CA ASN A 98 9.31 -18.16 -20.05
C ASN A 98 8.09 -17.42 -19.43
N LYS A 99 7.02 -17.23 -20.22
CA LYS A 99 5.86 -16.40 -19.84
C LYS A 99 5.18 -16.96 -18.59
N GLY A 100 5.15 -18.28 -18.42
CA GLY A 100 4.71 -18.96 -17.19
C GLY A 100 5.58 -18.64 -15.96
N LEU A 101 6.90 -18.54 -16.12
CA LEU A 101 7.82 -18.22 -15.01
C LEU A 101 7.70 -16.76 -14.56
N LYS A 102 7.45 -15.83 -15.50
CA LYS A 102 7.15 -14.43 -15.18
C LYS A 102 5.88 -14.27 -14.35
N ILE A 103 4.82 -15.01 -14.72
CA ILE A 103 3.55 -15.01 -13.99
C ILE A 103 3.71 -15.65 -12.61
N ALA A 104 4.43 -16.77 -12.51
CA ALA A 104 4.71 -17.44 -11.24
C ALA A 104 5.50 -16.53 -10.28
N LEU A 105 6.60 -15.92 -10.75
CA LEU A 105 7.40 -15.00 -9.94
C LEU A 105 6.58 -13.76 -9.54
N GLY A 106 5.86 -13.13 -10.47
CA GLY A 106 5.00 -11.98 -10.17
C GLY A 106 3.92 -12.30 -9.12
N THR A 107 3.33 -13.50 -9.19
CA THR A 107 2.33 -13.97 -8.22
C THR A 107 2.96 -14.21 -6.85
N ILE A 108 4.10 -14.91 -6.79
CA ILE A 108 4.82 -15.18 -5.54
C ILE A 108 5.23 -13.87 -4.86
N PHE A 109 5.80 -12.92 -5.61
CA PHE A 109 6.17 -11.61 -5.07
C PHE A 109 4.95 -10.80 -4.64
N GLY A 110 3.84 -10.84 -5.39
CA GLY A 110 2.59 -10.19 -5.00
C GLY A 110 2.04 -10.75 -3.68
N VAL A 111 2.07 -12.07 -3.50
CA VAL A 111 1.66 -12.72 -2.25
C VAL A 111 2.61 -12.36 -1.10
N ALA A 112 3.93 -12.38 -1.33
CA ALA A 112 4.91 -11.99 -0.31
C ALA A 112 4.72 -10.54 0.17
N VAL A 113 4.42 -9.63 -0.76
CA VAL A 113 4.09 -8.24 -0.48
C VAL A 113 2.80 -8.12 0.34
N LEU A 114 1.74 -8.84 -0.04
CA LEU A 114 0.50 -8.86 0.72
C LEU A 114 0.70 -9.36 2.15
N VAL A 115 1.47 -10.44 2.33
CA VAL A 115 1.80 -10.98 3.65
C VAL A 115 2.62 -9.98 4.46
N ALA A 116 3.62 -9.33 3.86
CA ALA A 116 4.41 -8.30 4.53
C ALA A 116 3.54 -7.11 4.99
N VAL A 117 2.59 -6.66 4.17
CA VAL A 117 1.62 -5.60 4.53
C VAL A 117 0.73 -6.05 5.69
N LEU A 118 0.20 -7.27 5.65
CA LEU A 118 -0.63 -7.81 6.74
C LEU A 118 0.16 -7.94 8.05
N PHE A 119 1.42 -8.35 7.97
CA PHE A 119 2.30 -8.47 9.13
C PHE A 119 2.62 -7.10 9.75
N ILE A 120 3.03 -6.11 8.94
CA ILE A 120 3.44 -4.79 9.44
C ILE A 120 2.25 -3.96 9.93
N SER A 121 1.07 -4.12 9.31
CA SER A 121 -0.13 -3.39 9.73
C SER A 121 -0.71 -3.90 11.06
N GLY A 122 -0.20 -5.01 11.61
CA GLY A 122 -0.84 -5.71 12.73
C GLY A 122 -2.13 -6.43 12.32
N GLY A 123 -2.47 -6.43 11.03
CA GLY A 123 -3.59 -7.21 10.50
C GLY A 123 -3.43 -8.70 10.76
N TRP A 124 -2.19 -9.19 10.83
CA TRP A 124 -1.88 -10.57 11.22
C TRP A 124 -2.33 -10.87 12.65
N ASP A 125 -2.21 -9.93 13.59
CA ASP A 125 -2.66 -10.12 14.97
C ASP A 125 -4.18 -10.14 15.07
N TRP A 126 -4.88 -9.32 14.29
CA TRP A 126 -6.35 -9.38 14.18
C TRP A 126 -6.82 -10.69 13.56
N ILE A 127 -6.16 -11.14 12.48
CA ILE A 127 -6.42 -12.45 11.87
C ILE A 127 -6.17 -13.54 12.92
N TYR A 128 -4.98 -13.62 13.49
CA TYR A 128 -4.57 -14.64 14.45
C TYR A 128 -5.45 -14.68 15.71
N SER A 129 -5.81 -13.52 16.28
CA SER A 129 -6.70 -13.44 17.44
C SER A 129 -8.15 -13.81 17.11
N SER A 130 -8.66 -13.42 15.94
CA SER A 130 -9.97 -13.87 15.45
C SER A 130 -10.00 -15.37 15.17
N LEU A 131 -8.85 -15.98 14.90
CA LEU A 131 -8.68 -17.42 14.65
C LEU A 131 -8.46 -18.26 15.91
N GLN A 132 -8.08 -17.64 17.03
CA GLN A 132 -7.90 -18.30 18.33
C GLN A 132 -9.05 -18.05 19.32
N GLY A 133 -9.93 -17.08 19.03
CA GLY A 133 -10.99 -16.64 19.93
C GLY A 133 -12.28 -17.48 19.93
N GLY A 134 -12.46 -18.43 19.01
CA GLY A 134 -13.62 -19.31 18.97
C GLY A 134 -13.22 -20.78 18.84
N GLY A 135 -14.04 -21.66 19.43
CA GLY A 135 -13.74 -23.09 19.58
C GLY A 135 -13.48 -23.84 18.27
N TYR A 136 -13.21 -25.15 18.38
CA TYR A 136 -12.82 -26.14 17.34
C TYR A 136 -13.30 -25.94 15.88
N MET A 137 -14.40 -25.23 15.64
CA MET A 137 -14.88 -24.85 14.31
C MET A 137 -13.95 -23.87 13.58
N ASP A 138 -13.24 -22.98 14.30
CA ASP A 138 -12.40 -21.93 13.71
C ASP A 138 -11.07 -22.44 13.15
N THR A 139 -10.50 -23.50 13.75
CA THR A 139 -9.27 -24.14 13.25
C THR A 139 -9.50 -24.87 11.92
N VAL A 140 -10.70 -25.43 11.70
CA VAL A 140 -11.05 -26.09 10.43
C VAL A 140 -11.24 -25.07 9.31
N ILE A 141 -11.91 -23.95 9.60
CA ILE A 141 -12.09 -22.85 8.63
C ILE A 141 -10.75 -22.21 8.26
N LEU A 142 -9.83 -22.07 9.22
CA LEU A 142 -8.46 -21.63 8.96
C LEU A 142 -7.73 -22.55 7.98
N ASN A 143 -7.73 -23.86 8.28
CA ASN A 143 -7.04 -24.83 7.44
C ASN A 143 -7.64 -24.84 6.04
N LEU A 144 -8.97 -24.71 5.92
CA LEU A 144 -9.64 -24.58 4.62
C LEU A 144 -9.27 -23.29 3.89
N PHE A 145 -9.16 -22.16 4.59
CA PHE A 145 -8.77 -20.88 3.99
C PHE A 145 -7.31 -20.89 3.52
N ILE A 146 -6.39 -21.40 4.33
CA ILE A 146 -4.98 -21.57 3.96
C ILE A 146 -4.86 -22.56 2.79
N LEU A 147 -5.58 -23.69 2.84
CA LEU A 147 -5.63 -24.65 1.73
C LEU A 147 -6.26 -24.04 0.46
N ALA A 148 -7.22 -23.14 0.59
CA ALA A 148 -7.81 -22.43 -0.56
C ALA A 148 -6.83 -21.42 -1.17
N ILE A 149 -6.06 -20.69 -0.35
CA ILE A 149 -5.00 -19.80 -0.85
C ILE A 149 -3.88 -20.59 -1.52
N ILE A 150 -3.39 -21.65 -0.86
CA ILE A 150 -2.35 -22.52 -1.40
C ILE A 150 -2.84 -23.21 -2.67
N GLY A 151 -4.06 -23.77 -2.63
CA GLY A 151 -4.70 -24.42 -3.77
C GLY A 151 -4.96 -23.46 -4.93
N GLY A 152 -5.38 -22.23 -4.65
CA GLY A 152 -5.56 -21.16 -5.63
C GLY A 152 -4.24 -20.73 -6.27
N ALA A 153 -3.19 -20.56 -5.47
CA ALA A 153 -1.85 -20.24 -5.96
C ALA A 153 -1.30 -21.37 -6.86
N ILE A 154 -1.44 -22.64 -6.44
CA ILE A 154 -1.04 -23.81 -7.23
C ILE A 154 -1.87 -23.91 -8.51
N ALA A 155 -3.18 -23.71 -8.45
CA ALA A 155 -4.06 -23.75 -9.61
C ALA A 155 -3.71 -22.67 -10.65
N VAL A 156 -3.38 -21.45 -10.22
CA VAL A 156 -2.92 -20.36 -11.10
C VAL A 156 -1.59 -20.72 -11.77
N VAL A 157 -0.66 -21.33 -11.02
CA VAL A 157 0.63 -21.80 -11.56
C VAL A 157 0.43 -22.92 -12.59
N LEU A 158 -0.40 -23.92 -12.28
CA LEU A 158 -0.68 -25.04 -13.19
C LEU A 158 -1.48 -24.60 -14.43
N ALA A 159 -2.41 -23.66 -14.27
CA ALA A 159 -3.18 -23.09 -15.39
C ALA A 159 -2.32 -22.24 -16.33
N SER A 160 -1.29 -21.54 -15.81
CA SER A 160 -0.31 -20.84 -16.64
C SER A 160 0.58 -21.80 -17.43
N GLY A 161 0.98 -22.93 -16.84
CA GLY A 161 1.81 -23.93 -17.53
C GLY A 161 1.12 -24.65 -18.70
N LYS A 162 -0.22 -24.76 -18.66
CA LYS A 162 -1.01 -25.47 -19.69
C LYS A 162 -1.23 -24.65 -20.97
N LYS A 163 -1.00 -23.33 -20.95
CA LYS A 163 -1.19 -22.43 -22.11
C LYS A 163 0.01 -22.35 -23.06
N GLU A 164 1.15 -22.94 -22.71
CA GLU A 164 2.38 -22.93 -23.54
C GLU A 164 2.59 -24.23 -24.33
N GLY A 165 1.68 -25.21 -24.20
CA GLY A 165 1.74 -26.50 -24.90
C GLY A 165 0.78 -26.66 -26.10
N LYS A 166 0.32 -25.56 -26.71
CA LYS A 166 -0.43 -25.57 -27.97
C LYS A 166 0.05 -24.47 -28.89
#